data_AF-A0A2T6DUY5-F1
#
_entry.id   AF-A0A2T6DUY5-F1
#
_cell.length_a   1.000
_cell.length_b   1.000
_cell.length_c   1.000
_cell.angle_alpha   90.00
_cell.angle_beta   90.00
_cell.angle_gamma   90.00
#
_symmetry.space_group_name_H-M   'P 1'
#
loop_
_entity.id
_entity.type
_entity.pdbx_description
1 polymer ?
#
loop_
_entity_poly.entity_id
_entity_poly.type
_entity_poly.pdbx_seq_one_letter_code
_entity_poly.pdbx_strand_id
1 'polypeptide(L)'
;MPGSKDALQVKPFRAPVHAALVHLPLACFSVAAVLDLASWLVSGSDIQFQPAAFWSIAAGVVTALVAALFGFADFISIRQDHPARKQALWHMALNVAAVLIFAASLLLRRGQLDADRTPAAALAATLIGYGALMVSGYIGGHMVYNDGIGVGRHRRRTPLPDRTIERTGVAGEFVAVCRADEMQEGEIRRASIAGTVVALARTGDRFFAVQEFCTHRFGPLSEGCIRDGTVMCPWHRSCFDLKTGTVTDGPAKEALRTFEVEVKDGNVRIRVPVATG
;
A
#
# COMPACT_ATOMS: atom_id res chain seq x y z
N MET A 1 35.70 -9.39 0.46
CA MET A 1 35.75 -8.25 1.40
C MET A 1 34.58 -7.34 1.11
N PRO A 2 33.56 -7.26 1.99
CA PRO A 2 32.39 -6.42 1.73
C PRO A 2 32.75 -4.95 2.00
N GLY A 3 32.80 -4.17 0.93
CA GLY A 3 33.06 -2.74 0.97
C GLY A 3 31.92 -1.95 1.59
N SER A 4 32.31 -1.00 2.42
CA SER A 4 31.52 0.07 3.05
C SER A 4 30.38 0.61 2.17
N LYS A 5 29.13 0.24 2.49
CA LYS A 5 27.92 0.94 2.02
C LYS A 5 26.98 1.36 3.16
N ASP A 6 27.45 1.36 4.39
CA ASP A 6 26.65 1.79 5.56
C ASP A 6 26.84 3.28 5.93
N ALA A 7 27.68 4.01 5.19
CA ALA A 7 28.04 5.38 5.52
C ALA A 7 27.22 6.43 4.74
N LEU A 8 25.88 6.33 4.70
CA LEU A 8 25.00 7.48 4.42
C LEU A 8 23.50 7.22 4.69
N GLN A 9 23.09 6.89 5.92
CA GLN A 9 21.66 7.03 6.29
C GLN A 9 21.51 7.54 7.72
N VAL A 10 21.63 8.86 7.88
CA VAL A 10 21.07 9.56 9.04
C VAL A 10 19.56 9.72 8.77
N LYS A 11 18.72 8.87 9.39
CA LYS A 11 17.27 9.11 9.53
C LYS A 11 16.86 8.76 10.97
N PRO A 12 16.31 9.69 11.76
CA PRO A 12 16.14 9.49 13.20
C PRO A 12 15.05 8.49 13.57
N PHE A 13 14.19 8.07 12.64
CA PHE A 13 13.12 7.10 12.92
C PHE A 13 13.14 5.94 11.93
N ARG A 14 13.70 4.81 12.38
CA ARG A 14 13.59 3.49 11.73
C ARG A 14 12.25 2.79 12.02
N ALA A 15 11.46 3.33 12.95
CA ALA A 15 10.16 2.79 13.34
C ALA A 15 9.03 3.28 12.40
N PRO A 16 7.94 2.49 12.23
CA PRO A 16 6.77 2.86 11.45
C PRO A 16 5.92 3.91 12.20
N VAL A 17 6.42 5.15 12.29
CA VAL A 17 5.84 6.20 13.14
C VAL A 17 4.39 6.52 12.76
N HIS A 18 4.06 6.59 11.46
CA HIS A 18 2.67 6.81 11.03
C HIS A 18 1.74 5.70 11.55
N ALA A 19 2.10 4.43 11.35
CA ALA A 19 1.31 3.28 11.80
C ALA A 19 1.16 3.22 13.32
N ALA A 20 2.14 3.72 14.08
CA ALA A 20 2.00 3.86 15.53
C ALA A 20 1.03 5.00 15.91
N LEU A 21 1.21 6.19 15.32
CA LEU A 21 0.46 7.39 15.68
C LEU A 21 -1.03 7.32 15.37
N VAL A 22 -1.46 6.59 14.33
CA VAL A 22 -2.89 6.50 13.94
C VAL A 22 -3.80 5.91 15.02
N HIS A 23 -3.25 5.22 16.04
CA HIS A 23 -4.04 4.71 17.16
C HIS A 23 -4.62 5.83 18.04
N LEU A 24 -3.92 6.97 18.15
CA LEU A 24 -4.37 8.11 18.94
C LEU A 24 -5.67 8.74 18.37
N PRO A 25 -5.72 9.17 17.10
CA PRO A 25 -6.96 9.71 16.55
C PRO A 25 -8.06 8.65 16.48
N LEU A 26 -7.72 7.40 16.17
CA LEU A 26 -8.70 6.30 16.18
C LEU A 26 -9.38 6.16 17.53
N ALA A 27 -8.62 6.11 18.63
CA ALA A 27 -9.17 6.02 19.98
C ALA A 27 -10.05 7.23 20.31
N CYS A 28 -9.58 8.44 20.03
CA CYS A 28 -10.34 9.68 20.25
C CYS A 28 -11.68 9.70 19.50
N PHE A 29 -11.69 9.31 18.23
CA PHE A 29 -12.92 9.27 17.43
C PHE A 29 -13.86 8.12 17.83
N SER A 30 -13.33 6.95 18.21
CA SER A 30 -14.13 5.85 18.76
C SER A 30 -14.81 6.26 20.07
N VAL A 31 -14.09 6.90 21.00
CA VAL A 31 -14.64 7.40 22.25
C VAL A 31 -15.74 8.43 22.00
N ALA A 32 -15.52 9.36 21.06
CA ALA A 32 -16.54 10.34 20.68
C ALA A 32 -17.83 9.69 20.15
N ALA A 33 -17.70 8.70 19.24
CA ALA A 33 -18.84 7.99 18.70
C ALA A 33 -19.65 7.25 19.79
N VAL A 34 -18.97 6.64 20.77
CA VAL A 34 -19.61 5.98 21.92
C VAL A 34 -20.33 7.00 22.80
N LEU A 35 -19.68 8.12 23.14
CA LEU A 35 -20.27 9.17 23.98
C LEU A 35 -21.51 9.79 23.33
N ASP A 36 -21.46 10.02 22.01
CA ASP A 36 -22.60 10.57 21.27
C ASP A 36 -23.79 9.61 21.20
N LEU A 37 -23.54 8.32 21.03
CA LEU A 37 -24.61 7.31 21.10
C LEU A 37 -25.16 7.22 22.54
N ALA A 38 -24.28 7.23 23.54
CA ALA A 38 -24.66 7.16 24.94
C ALA A 38 -25.55 8.35 25.35
N SER A 39 -25.30 9.56 24.81
CA SER A 39 -26.14 10.73 25.10
C SER A 39 -27.58 10.58 24.65
N TRP A 40 -27.87 9.66 23.72
CA TRP A 40 -29.22 9.36 23.24
C TRP A 40 -29.85 8.14 23.89
N LEU A 41 -29.03 7.22 24.42
CA LEU A 41 -29.48 5.95 24.99
C LEU A 41 -29.60 5.98 26.51
N VAL A 42 -28.83 6.84 27.17
CA VAL A 42 -28.79 6.98 28.63
C VAL A 42 -29.44 8.31 29.03
N SER A 43 -30.41 8.25 29.95
CA SER A 43 -31.08 9.42 30.51
C SER A 43 -30.91 9.44 32.03
N GLY A 44 -30.82 10.65 32.62
CA GLY A 44 -30.71 10.83 34.07
C GLY A 44 -29.33 10.54 34.66
N SER A 45 -28.26 10.56 33.85
CA SER A 45 -26.88 10.47 34.34
C SER A 45 -26.27 11.85 34.54
N ASP A 46 -25.39 12.00 35.53
CA ASP A 46 -24.60 13.23 35.74
C ASP A 46 -23.44 13.41 34.73
N ILE A 47 -23.33 12.52 33.74
CA ILE A 47 -22.26 12.53 32.74
C ILE A 47 -22.52 13.64 31.71
N GLN A 48 -21.55 14.53 31.55
CA GLN A 48 -21.55 15.56 30.51
C GLN A 48 -21.04 14.97 29.17
N PHE A 49 -21.92 14.25 28.47
CA PHE A 49 -21.56 13.57 27.22
C PHE A 49 -21.06 14.52 26.13
N GLN A 50 -21.69 15.68 25.99
CA GLN A 50 -21.43 16.57 24.87
C GLN A 50 -20.08 17.29 24.95
N PRO A 51 -19.67 17.90 26.09
CA PRO A 51 -18.31 18.40 26.27
C PRO A 51 -17.25 17.31 26.13
N ALA A 52 -17.52 16.11 26.66
CA ALA A 52 -16.59 14.98 26.56
C ALA A 52 -16.37 14.54 25.10
N ALA A 53 -17.45 14.40 24.32
CA ALA A 53 -17.36 14.08 22.90
C ALA A 53 -16.67 15.20 22.12
N PHE A 54 -16.98 16.48 22.41
CA PHE A 54 -16.33 17.63 21.77
C PHE A 54 -14.81 17.62 21.94
N TRP A 55 -14.33 17.51 23.18
CA TRP A 55 -12.88 17.50 23.44
C TRP A 55 -12.20 16.24 22.90
N SER A 56 -12.89 15.09 22.92
CA SER A 56 -12.39 13.87 22.29
C SER A 56 -12.21 14.05 20.78
N ILE A 57 -13.20 14.62 20.08
CA ILE A 57 -13.09 14.92 18.64
C ILE A 57 -11.97 15.94 18.38
N ALA A 58 -11.86 17.00 19.20
CA ALA A 58 -10.81 18.02 19.05
C ALA A 58 -9.41 17.41 19.19
N ALA A 59 -9.18 16.58 20.21
CA ALA A 59 -7.93 15.84 20.39
C ALA A 59 -7.68 14.87 19.21
N GLY A 60 -8.73 14.21 18.73
CA GLY A 60 -8.67 13.34 17.55
C GLY A 60 -8.25 14.09 16.29
N VAL A 61 -8.80 15.27 16.03
CA VAL A 61 -8.41 16.11 14.87
C VAL A 61 -6.95 16.53 14.97
N VAL A 62 -6.50 17.02 16.13
CA VAL A 62 -5.10 17.43 16.33
C VAL A 62 -4.14 16.26 16.10
N THR A 63 -4.40 15.11 16.72
CA THR A 63 -3.56 13.92 16.57
C THR A 63 -3.62 13.33 15.16
N ALA A 64 -4.76 13.41 14.46
CA ALA A 64 -4.90 13.01 13.07
C ALA A 64 -4.04 13.88 12.14
N LEU A 65 -4.01 15.20 12.36
CA LEU A 65 -3.16 16.10 11.58
C LEU A 65 -1.66 15.79 11.78
N VAL A 66 -1.24 15.49 13.01
CA VAL A 66 0.13 15.05 13.28
C VAL A 66 0.43 13.72 12.57
N ALA A 67 -0.46 12.73 12.67
CA ALA A 67 -0.30 11.45 11.99
C ALA A 67 -0.25 11.60 10.45
N ALA A 68 -1.01 12.55 9.89
CA ALA A 68 -1.05 12.83 8.46
C ALA A 68 0.28 13.35 7.92
N LEU A 69 1.06 14.10 8.70
CA LEU A 69 2.42 14.53 8.30
C LEU A 69 3.33 13.34 8.01
N PHE A 70 3.31 12.35 8.91
CA PHE A 70 4.10 11.12 8.73
C PHE A 70 3.52 10.23 7.61
N GLY A 71 2.19 10.16 7.49
CA GLY A 71 1.53 9.41 6.41
C GLY A 71 1.85 9.98 5.03
N PHE A 72 1.92 11.30 4.90
CA PHE A 72 2.34 11.96 3.66
C PHE A 72 3.82 11.68 3.35
N ALA A 73 4.69 11.73 4.36
CA ALA A 73 6.11 11.37 4.21
C ALA A 73 6.29 9.91 3.77
N ASP A 74 5.47 8.99 4.26
CA ASP A 74 5.46 7.60 3.81
C ASP A 74 4.91 7.49 2.37
N PHE A 75 3.85 8.22 2.01
CA PHE A 75 3.28 8.25 0.65
C PHE A 75 4.29 8.69 -0.42
N ILE A 76 5.05 9.76 -0.19
CA ILE A 76 6.06 10.23 -1.14
C ILE A 76 7.23 9.23 -1.32
N SER A 77 7.38 8.29 -0.39
CA SER A 77 8.39 7.24 -0.45
C SER A 77 7.93 5.98 -1.18
N ILE A 78 6.62 5.82 -1.41
CA ILE A 78 6.07 4.71 -2.20
C ILE A 78 6.54 4.89 -3.64
N ARG A 79 6.99 3.80 -4.28
CA ARG A 79 7.35 3.82 -5.71
C ARG A 79 6.13 4.17 -6.58
N GLN A 80 6.35 4.85 -7.70
CA GLN A 80 5.25 5.30 -8.57
C GLN A 80 4.49 4.14 -9.22
N ASP A 81 5.18 3.04 -9.50
CA ASP A 81 4.67 1.82 -10.12
C ASP A 81 4.12 0.79 -9.12
N HIS A 82 4.19 1.08 -7.82
CA HIS A 82 3.73 0.14 -6.80
C HIS A 82 2.20 0.06 -6.80
N PRO A 83 1.58 -1.14 -6.84
CA PRO A 83 0.12 -1.28 -6.89
C PRO A 83 -0.59 -0.61 -5.70
N ALA A 84 0.01 -0.67 -4.52
CA ALA A 84 -0.52 -0.02 -3.31
C ALA A 84 -0.58 1.52 -3.38
N ARG A 85 0.07 2.18 -4.35
CA ARG A 85 0.04 3.66 -4.46
C ARG A 85 -1.38 4.19 -4.70
N LYS A 86 -2.17 3.50 -5.53
CA LYS A 86 -3.59 3.86 -5.77
C LYS A 86 -4.41 3.69 -4.49
N GLN A 87 -4.17 2.64 -3.72
CA GLN A 87 -4.83 2.42 -2.44
C GLN A 87 -4.44 3.50 -1.41
N ALA A 88 -3.17 3.92 -1.40
CA ALA A 88 -2.69 4.98 -0.52
C ALA A 88 -3.36 6.33 -0.82
N LEU A 89 -3.63 6.63 -2.10
CA LEU A 89 -4.41 7.81 -2.48
C LEU A 89 -5.86 7.75 -1.97
N TRP A 90 -6.53 6.61 -2.13
CA TRP A 90 -7.88 6.42 -1.60
C TRP A 90 -7.93 6.52 -0.07
N HIS A 91 -6.98 5.88 0.62
CA HIS A 91 -6.83 5.98 2.07
C HIS A 91 -6.61 7.44 2.51
N MET A 92 -5.75 8.19 1.82
CA MET A 92 -5.52 9.60 2.11
C MET A 92 -6.79 10.44 1.91
N ALA A 93 -7.48 10.27 0.77
CA ALA A 93 -8.71 10.98 0.48
C ALA A 93 -9.80 10.71 1.51
N LEU A 94 -9.99 9.45 1.90
CA LEU A 94 -10.96 9.06 2.93
C LEU A 94 -10.63 9.67 4.30
N ASN A 95 -9.36 9.70 4.71
CA ASN A 95 -8.96 10.33 5.97
C ASN A 95 -9.13 11.84 5.95
N VAL A 96 -8.83 12.51 4.84
CA VAL A 96 -9.09 13.95 4.68
C VAL A 96 -10.59 14.22 4.82
N ALA A 97 -11.43 13.44 4.13
CA ALA A 97 -12.88 13.56 4.25
C ALA A 97 -13.36 13.32 5.70
N ALA A 98 -12.86 12.28 6.37
CA ALA A 98 -13.22 11.97 7.75
C ALA A 98 -12.84 13.12 8.71
N VAL A 99 -11.63 13.67 8.61
CA VAL A 99 -11.18 14.80 9.43
C VAL A 99 -12.05 16.05 9.19
N LEU A 100 -12.42 16.33 7.93
CA LEU A 100 -13.33 17.44 7.62
C LEU A 100 -14.74 17.23 8.20
N ILE A 101 -15.26 16.01 8.17
CA ILE A 101 -16.55 15.66 8.77
C ILE A 101 -16.50 15.81 10.31
N PHE A 102 -15.42 15.36 10.96
CA PHE A 102 -15.23 15.58 12.39
C PHE A 102 -15.06 17.06 12.75
N ALA A 103 -14.37 17.84 11.93
CA ALA A 103 -14.29 19.29 12.10
C ALA A 103 -15.67 19.97 11.96
N ALA A 104 -16.50 19.52 11.01
CA ALA A 104 -17.90 19.97 10.90
C ALA A 104 -18.72 19.59 12.14
N SER A 105 -18.53 18.39 12.70
CA SER A 105 -19.14 17.98 13.97
C SER A 105 -18.76 18.92 15.13
N LEU A 106 -17.49 19.36 15.23
CA LEU A 106 -17.06 20.36 16.22
C LEU A 106 -17.78 21.70 16.02
N LEU A 107 -17.92 22.16 14.78
CA LEU A 107 -18.60 23.42 14.47
C LEU A 107 -20.08 23.39 14.85
N LEU A 108 -20.75 22.25 14.66
CA LEU A 108 -22.15 22.05 15.06
C LEU A 108 -22.32 22.06 16.60
N ARG A 109 -21.29 21.67 17.35
CA ARG A 109 -21.29 21.61 18.81
C ARG A 109 -20.89 22.91 19.51
N ARG A 110 -20.16 23.81 18.84
CA ARG A 110 -19.45 24.96 19.45
C ARG A 110 -20.31 25.87 20.32
N GLY A 111 -21.61 25.94 20.07
CA GLY A 111 -22.57 26.78 20.83
C GLY A 111 -23.59 25.99 21.63
N GLN A 112 -23.41 24.68 21.76
CA GLN A 112 -24.38 23.76 22.38
C GLN A 112 -23.69 22.82 23.37
N LEU A 113 -22.55 23.22 23.96
CA LEU A 113 -21.76 22.33 24.83
C LEU A 113 -22.52 21.92 26.10
N ASP A 114 -23.42 22.76 26.58
CA ASP A 114 -24.23 22.50 27.78
C ASP A 114 -25.52 21.71 27.49
N ALA A 115 -25.73 21.26 26.25
CA ALA A 115 -26.90 20.48 25.90
C ALA A 115 -26.82 19.05 26.50
N ASP A 116 -27.95 18.58 27.04
CA ASP A 116 -28.06 17.25 27.64
C ASP A 116 -27.78 16.10 26.65
N ARG A 117 -27.99 16.37 25.34
CA ARG A 117 -27.81 15.38 24.27
C ARG A 117 -27.11 16.00 23.09
N THR A 118 -26.24 15.21 22.47
CA THR A 118 -25.56 15.58 21.22
C THR A 118 -26.59 15.95 20.14
N PRO A 119 -26.46 17.12 19.49
CA PRO A 119 -27.32 17.53 18.39
C PRO A 119 -27.36 16.47 17.30
N ALA A 120 -28.54 16.15 16.79
CA ALA A 120 -28.73 15.07 15.81
C ALA A 120 -27.81 15.20 14.58
N ALA A 121 -27.59 16.43 14.09
CA ALA A 121 -26.66 16.69 12.99
C ALA A 121 -25.19 16.39 13.34
N ALA A 122 -24.77 16.68 14.57
CA ALA A 122 -23.42 16.38 15.05
C ALA A 122 -23.22 14.88 15.29
N LEU A 123 -24.25 14.19 15.82
CA LEU A 123 -24.26 12.73 15.93
C LEU A 123 -24.12 12.09 14.55
N ALA A 124 -24.95 12.50 13.57
CA ALA A 124 -24.90 11.98 12.21
C ALA A 124 -23.51 12.20 11.58
N ALA A 125 -22.95 13.40 11.69
CA ALA A 125 -21.59 13.69 11.21
C ALA A 125 -20.55 12.77 11.88
N THR A 126 -20.63 12.58 13.19
CA THR A 126 -19.70 11.71 13.94
C THR A 126 -19.79 10.26 13.47
N LEU A 127 -21.00 9.72 13.29
CA LEU A 127 -21.20 8.35 12.80
C LEU A 127 -20.73 8.16 11.35
N ILE A 128 -21.01 9.12 10.46
CA ILE A 128 -20.53 9.08 9.07
C ILE A 128 -19.01 9.16 9.03
N GLY A 129 -18.41 10.09 9.79
CA GLY A 129 -16.96 10.25 9.89
C GLY A 129 -16.29 9.00 10.46
N TYR A 130 -16.90 8.39 11.48
CA TYR A 130 -16.42 7.13 12.07
C TYR A 130 -16.52 5.96 11.08
N GLY A 131 -17.61 5.85 10.33
CA GLY A 131 -17.75 4.85 9.27
C GLY A 131 -16.68 5.00 8.18
N ALA A 132 -16.44 6.22 7.71
CA ALA A 132 -15.36 6.52 6.76
C ALA A 132 -13.97 6.17 7.33
N LEU A 133 -13.75 6.43 8.63
CA LEU A 133 -12.52 6.07 9.33
C LEU A 133 -12.33 4.55 9.41
N MET A 134 -13.39 3.76 9.66
CA MET A 134 -13.30 2.29 9.67
C MET A 134 -12.93 1.73 8.30
N VAL A 135 -13.56 2.22 7.23
CA VAL A 135 -13.24 1.83 5.84
C VAL A 135 -11.79 2.20 5.52
N SER A 136 -11.37 3.42 5.86
CA SER A 136 -10.00 3.87 5.66
C SER A 136 -9.00 3.04 6.47
N GLY A 137 -9.33 2.70 7.72
CA GLY A 137 -8.52 1.86 8.61
C GLY A 137 -8.30 0.46 8.06
N TYR A 138 -9.32 -0.15 7.44
CA TYR A 138 -9.18 -1.42 6.74
C TYR A 138 -8.17 -1.32 5.58
N ILE A 139 -8.28 -0.29 4.73
CA ILE A 139 -7.34 -0.05 3.63
C ILE A 139 -5.92 0.19 4.18
N GLY A 140 -5.79 0.97 5.26
CA GLY A 140 -4.51 1.22 5.93
C GLY A 140 -3.87 -0.07 6.45
N GLY A 141 -4.66 -0.92 7.09
CA GLY A 141 -4.23 -2.25 7.55
C GLY A 141 -3.76 -3.13 6.39
N HIS A 142 -4.54 -3.21 5.31
CA HIS A 142 -4.15 -3.97 4.12
C HIS A 142 -2.81 -3.47 3.55
N MET A 143 -2.63 -2.15 3.43
CA MET A 143 -1.37 -1.58 2.95
C MET A 143 -0.17 -1.91 3.84
N VAL A 144 -0.36 -1.97 5.17
CA VAL A 144 0.72 -2.29 6.11
C VAL A 144 1.04 -3.78 6.11
N TYR A 145 0.01 -4.62 6.23
CA TYR A 145 0.18 -6.06 6.45
C TYR A 145 0.38 -6.86 5.16
N ASN A 146 -0.31 -6.49 4.09
CA ASN A 146 -0.22 -7.17 2.80
C ASN A 146 0.80 -6.46 1.91
N ASP A 147 0.72 -5.12 1.80
CA ASP A 147 1.59 -4.35 0.90
C ASP A 147 2.92 -3.90 1.51
N GLY A 148 3.13 -4.09 2.82
CA GLY A 148 4.39 -3.76 3.51
C GLY A 148 4.70 -2.26 3.58
N ILE A 149 3.74 -1.39 3.30
CA ILE A 149 3.90 0.07 3.32
C ILE A 149 4.16 0.55 4.75
N GLY A 150 5.19 1.39 4.94
CA GLY A 150 5.55 1.96 6.24
C GLY A 150 6.31 1.03 7.20
N VAL A 151 6.19 -0.30 7.06
CA VAL A 151 6.82 -1.30 7.97
C VAL A 151 7.91 -2.16 7.32
N GLY A 152 7.85 -2.37 6.01
CA GLY A 152 8.86 -3.20 5.34
C GLY A 152 10.12 -2.42 4.98
N ARG A 153 11.22 -3.13 4.70
CA ARG A 153 12.51 -2.55 4.26
C ARG A 153 12.45 -1.87 2.87
N HIS A 154 11.25 -1.56 2.37
CA HIS A 154 10.92 -0.81 1.16
C HIS A 154 11.31 0.67 1.22
N ARG A 155 11.84 1.16 2.34
CA ARG A 155 12.33 2.55 2.49
C ARG A 155 13.58 2.87 1.67
N ARG A 156 13.96 2.02 0.71
CA ARG A 156 14.88 2.43 -0.34
C ARG A 156 14.05 3.18 -1.37
N ARG A 157 14.37 4.47 -1.52
CA ARG A 157 14.18 5.20 -2.77
C ARG A 157 15.10 4.52 -3.80
N THR A 158 14.86 3.25 -4.14
CA THR A 158 15.60 2.58 -5.20
C THR A 158 15.10 3.25 -6.47
N PRO A 159 15.97 3.91 -7.25
CA PRO A 159 15.63 4.25 -8.62
C PRO A 159 15.07 3.01 -9.30
N LEU A 160 14.18 3.20 -10.29
CA LEU A 160 13.87 2.10 -11.20
C LEU A 160 15.21 1.52 -11.68
N PRO A 161 15.38 0.19 -11.74
CA PRO A 161 16.60 -0.37 -12.31
C PRO A 161 16.87 0.33 -13.65
N ASP A 162 18.07 0.92 -13.83
CA ASP A 162 18.38 1.79 -14.97
C ASP A 162 18.15 1.10 -16.33
N ARG A 163 18.07 -0.23 -16.32
CA ARG A 163 17.80 -1.11 -17.47
C ARG A 163 16.34 -1.55 -17.60
N THR A 164 15.38 -0.84 -16.99
CA THR A 164 13.96 -1.15 -17.16
C THR A 164 13.56 -0.95 -18.62
N ILE A 165 13.01 -1.99 -19.23
CA ILE A 165 12.53 -1.94 -20.61
C ILE A 165 11.12 -1.36 -20.61
N GLU A 166 10.94 -0.15 -21.13
CA GLU A 166 9.62 0.49 -21.27
C GLU A 166 9.01 0.18 -22.65
N ARG A 167 7.77 -0.32 -22.66
CA ARG A 167 6.99 -0.61 -23.86
C ARG A 167 5.55 -0.17 -23.69
N THR A 168 4.99 0.42 -24.73
CA THR A 168 3.54 0.61 -24.87
C THR A 168 2.94 -0.60 -25.60
N GLY A 169 1.63 -0.79 -25.55
CA GLY A 169 0.97 -1.89 -26.25
C GLY A 169 -0.54 -1.88 -26.05
N VAL A 170 -1.23 -2.65 -26.89
CA VAL A 170 -2.68 -2.85 -26.83
C VAL A 170 -2.96 -4.12 -26.02
N ALA A 171 -3.93 -4.05 -25.11
CA ALA A 171 -4.34 -5.19 -24.29
C ALA A 171 -4.67 -6.43 -25.16
N GLY A 172 -4.12 -7.58 -24.80
CA GLY A 172 -4.31 -8.85 -25.51
C GLY A 172 -3.34 -9.09 -26.68
N GLU A 173 -2.58 -8.09 -27.11
CA GLU A 173 -1.59 -8.24 -28.20
C GLU A 173 -0.19 -8.55 -27.66
N PHE A 174 0.65 -9.14 -28.51
CA PHE A 174 2.07 -9.40 -28.20
C PHE A 174 2.95 -8.19 -28.55
N VAL A 175 3.65 -7.63 -27.57
CA VAL A 175 4.64 -6.57 -27.77
C VAL A 175 6.06 -7.11 -27.72
N ALA A 176 6.94 -6.65 -28.60
CA ALA A 176 8.36 -6.96 -28.56
C ALA A 176 9.06 -6.23 -27.40
N VAL A 177 9.70 -7.00 -26.51
CA VAL A 177 10.35 -6.48 -25.31
C VAL A 177 11.84 -6.28 -25.56
N CYS A 178 12.55 -7.34 -25.93
CA CYS A 178 13.96 -7.31 -26.29
C CYS A 178 14.27 -8.40 -27.31
N ARG A 179 15.48 -8.39 -27.86
CA ARG A 179 15.95 -9.52 -28.67
C ARG A 179 16.30 -10.71 -27.79
N ALA A 180 16.14 -11.92 -28.31
CA ALA A 180 16.47 -13.14 -27.56
C ALA A 180 17.98 -13.28 -27.30
N ASP A 181 18.82 -12.79 -28.22
CA ASP A 181 20.28 -12.79 -28.11
C ASP A 181 20.83 -11.75 -27.13
N GLU A 182 20.04 -10.75 -26.75
CA GLU A 182 20.44 -9.74 -25.78
C GLU A 182 20.42 -10.25 -24.34
N MET A 183 19.62 -11.28 -24.01
CA MET A 183 19.51 -11.81 -22.64
C MET A 183 20.40 -13.02 -22.44
N GLN A 184 21.20 -13.03 -21.37
CA GLN A 184 22.04 -14.17 -21.01
C GLN A 184 21.26 -15.24 -20.24
N GLU A 185 21.78 -16.46 -20.24
CA GLU A 185 21.20 -17.55 -19.43
C GLU A 185 21.20 -17.18 -17.94
N GLY A 186 20.08 -17.44 -17.27
CA GLY A 186 19.92 -17.10 -15.85
C GLY A 186 19.63 -15.61 -15.57
N GLU A 187 19.56 -14.77 -16.61
CA GLU A 187 19.28 -13.34 -16.46
C GLU A 187 17.79 -13.09 -16.19
N ILE A 188 17.52 -12.11 -15.32
CA ILE A 188 16.19 -11.54 -15.10
C ILE A 188 16.24 -10.05 -15.45
N ARG A 189 15.31 -9.60 -16.28
CA ARG A 189 15.14 -8.19 -16.65
C ARG A 189 13.78 -7.68 -16.22
N ARG A 190 13.76 -6.42 -15.79
CA ARG A 190 12.52 -5.70 -15.52
C ARG A 190 11.98 -5.09 -16.81
N ALA A 191 10.71 -5.31 -17.10
CA ALA A 191 10.01 -4.65 -18.19
C ALA A 191 8.70 -4.03 -17.69
N SER A 192 8.34 -2.88 -18.23
CA SER A 192 7.08 -2.18 -18.02
C SER A 192 6.35 -2.16 -19.35
N ILE A 193 5.20 -2.84 -19.42
CA ILE A 193 4.43 -3.06 -20.63
C ILE A 193 3.03 -2.49 -20.42
N ALA A 194 2.74 -1.37 -21.08
CA ALA A 194 1.49 -0.63 -20.91
C ALA A 194 1.16 -0.38 -19.41
N GLY A 195 2.19 -0.06 -18.61
CA GLY A 195 2.07 0.17 -17.16
C GLY A 195 2.06 -1.09 -16.29
N THR A 196 2.01 -2.29 -16.85
CA THR A 196 2.20 -3.54 -16.09
C THR A 196 3.67 -3.87 -15.99
N VAL A 197 4.17 -4.01 -14.77
CA VAL A 197 5.58 -4.31 -14.51
C VAL A 197 5.78 -5.82 -14.36
N VAL A 198 6.70 -6.38 -15.13
CA VAL A 198 7.00 -7.81 -15.20
C VAL A 198 8.49 -8.08 -15.03
N ALA A 199 8.80 -9.24 -14.44
CA ALA A 199 10.12 -9.84 -14.44
C ALA A 199 10.19 -10.84 -15.60
N LEU A 200 10.99 -10.52 -16.62
CA LEU A 200 11.31 -11.38 -17.75
C LEU A 200 12.57 -12.18 -17.42
N ALA A 201 12.47 -13.51 -17.39
CA ALA A 201 13.53 -14.43 -17.03
C ALA A 201 13.89 -15.34 -18.21
N ARG A 202 15.18 -15.66 -18.36
CA ARG A 202 15.67 -16.67 -19.31
C ARG A 202 16.19 -17.91 -18.59
N THR A 203 15.72 -19.09 -19.00
CA THR A 203 16.24 -20.39 -18.56
C THR A 203 16.41 -21.32 -19.77
N GLY A 204 17.61 -21.80 -20.02
CA GLY A 204 18.03 -22.38 -21.29
C GLY A 204 17.62 -21.49 -22.48
N ASP A 205 16.90 -22.08 -23.43
CA ASP A 205 16.37 -21.39 -24.62
C ASP A 205 14.96 -20.86 -24.43
N ARG A 206 14.43 -20.90 -23.19
CA ARG A 206 13.06 -20.50 -22.87
C ARG A 206 13.02 -19.19 -22.11
N PHE A 207 11.96 -18.44 -22.37
CA PHE A 207 11.68 -17.17 -21.72
C PHE A 207 10.38 -17.27 -20.94
N PHE A 208 10.37 -16.65 -19.76
CA PHE A 208 9.23 -16.63 -18.85
C PHE A 208 8.99 -15.23 -18.36
N ALA A 209 7.74 -14.83 -18.22
CA ALA A 209 7.38 -13.54 -17.68
C ALA A 209 6.43 -13.73 -16.51
N VAL A 210 6.77 -13.15 -15.36
CA VAL A 210 5.95 -13.17 -14.14
C VAL A 210 5.77 -11.74 -13.64
N GLN A 211 4.80 -11.50 -12.75
CA GLN A 211 4.65 -10.19 -12.12
C GLN A 211 5.95 -9.79 -11.41
N GLU A 212 6.33 -8.51 -11.48
CA GLU A 212 7.61 -8.06 -10.90
C GLU A 212 7.66 -8.20 -9.38
N PHE A 213 6.53 -8.04 -8.71
CA PHE A 213 6.49 -7.95 -7.25
C PHE A 213 6.11 -9.29 -6.63
N CYS A 214 7.00 -9.81 -5.79
CA CYS A 214 6.77 -11.01 -4.98
C CYS A 214 5.49 -10.90 -4.15
N THR A 215 4.66 -11.95 -4.12
CA THR A 215 3.38 -11.95 -3.39
C THR A 215 3.50 -11.92 -1.86
N HIS A 216 4.69 -12.17 -1.29
CA HIS A 216 4.85 -12.10 0.16
C HIS A 216 4.83 -10.66 0.67
N ARG A 217 5.70 -9.81 0.10
CA ARG A 217 5.89 -8.41 0.52
C ARG A 217 6.44 -7.57 -0.63
N PHE A 218 5.97 -7.75 -1.85
CA PHE A 218 6.30 -6.93 -3.02
C PHE A 218 7.80 -6.74 -3.32
N GLY A 219 8.63 -7.75 -3.02
CA GLY A 219 10.05 -7.73 -3.39
C GLY A 219 10.26 -7.76 -4.91
N PRO A 220 11.22 -7.00 -5.47
CA PRO A 220 11.48 -6.92 -6.90
C PRO A 220 12.14 -8.20 -7.38
N LEU A 221 11.39 -9.04 -8.10
CA LEU A 221 11.86 -10.31 -8.61
C LEU A 221 12.92 -10.13 -9.71
N SER A 222 12.92 -9.00 -10.42
CA SER A 222 13.99 -8.65 -11.37
C SER A 222 15.35 -8.42 -10.73
N GLU A 223 15.39 -8.11 -9.43
CA GLU A 223 16.64 -8.01 -8.65
C GLU A 223 16.99 -9.34 -7.94
N GLY A 224 16.22 -10.39 -8.20
CA GLY A 224 16.43 -11.73 -7.65
C GLY A 224 17.43 -12.57 -8.45
N CYS A 225 17.33 -13.88 -8.28
CA CYS A 225 18.10 -14.83 -9.10
C CYS A 225 17.27 -16.07 -9.44
N ILE A 226 17.66 -16.78 -10.49
CA ILE A 226 17.03 -18.02 -10.92
C ILE A 226 17.78 -19.22 -10.30
N ARG A 227 17.05 -20.20 -9.80
CA ARG A 227 17.56 -21.51 -9.37
C ARG A 227 16.55 -22.58 -9.75
N ASP A 228 16.97 -23.64 -10.44
CA ASP A 228 16.13 -24.80 -10.74
C ASP A 228 14.75 -24.45 -11.34
N GLY A 229 14.73 -23.57 -12.35
CA GLY A 229 13.48 -23.13 -13.01
C GLY A 229 12.60 -22.19 -12.16
N THR A 230 13.10 -21.75 -11.01
CA THR A 230 12.39 -20.94 -10.03
C THR A 230 13.06 -19.57 -9.88
N VAL A 231 12.28 -18.50 -9.73
CA VAL A 231 12.79 -17.19 -9.33
C VAL A 231 12.78 -17.04 -7.81
N MET A 232 13.93 -16.72 -7.22
CA MET A 232 14.08 -16.45 -5.80
C MET A 232 14.09 -14.94 -5.54
N CYS A 233 13.15 -14.49 -4.70
CA CYS A 233 13.04 -13.10 -4.29
C CYS A 233 14.27 -12.67 -3.46
N PRO A 234 14.91 -11.53 -3.77
CA PRO A 234 16.16 -11.11 -3.11
C PRO A 234 15.99 -10.71 -1.65
N TRP A 235 14.75 -10.63 -1.15
CA TRP A 235 14.49 -10.11 0.19
C TRP A 235 14.35 -11.20 1.24
N HIS A 236 13.30 -12.01 1.13
CA HIS A 236 12.99 -13.08 2.10
C HIS A 236 13.13 -14.47 1.49
N ARG A 237 13.67 -14.56 0.26
CA ARG A 237 13.96 -15.82 -0.44
C ARG A 237 12.75 -16.67 -0.81
N SER A 238 11.55 -16.10 -0.84
CA SER A 238 10.39 -16.75 -1.45
C SER A 238 10.73 -17.15 -2.88
N CYS A 239 10.37 -18.37 -3.24
CA CYS A 239 10.70 -19.02 -4.49
C CYS A 239 9.42 -19.33 -5.26
N PHE A 240 9.42 -19.05 -6.56
CA PHE A 240 8.27 -19.27 -7.43
C PHE A 240 8.69 -19.95 -8.73
N ASP A 241 7.96 -20.99 -9.13
CA ASP A 241 8.15 -21.64 -10.43
C ASP A 241 7.90 -20.62 -11.55
N LEU A 242 8.84 -20.47 -12.49
CA LEU A 242 8.74 -19.45 -13.55
C LEU A 242 7.66 -19.76 -14.61
N LYS A 243 7.26 -21.03 -14.74
CA LYS A 243 6.26 -21.47 -15.72
C LYS A 243 4.84 -21.28 -15.18
N THR A 244 4.61 -21.63 -13.92
CA THR A 244 3.27 -21.65 -13.32
C THR A 244 3.03 -20.50 -12.35
N GLY A 245 4.09 -19.85 -11.86
CA GLY A 245 4.03 -18.85 -10.80
C GLY A 245 3.81 -19.43 -9.40
N THR A 246 3.65 -20.74 -9.26
CA THR A 246 3.35 -21.38 -7.96
C THR A 246 4.49 -21.19 -6.97
N VAL A 247 4.15 -20.96 -5.71
CA VAL A 247 5.13 -20.92 -4.62
C VAL A 247 5.78 -22.30 -4.47
N THR A 248 7.09 -22.37 -4.58
CA THR A 248 7.87 -23.60 -4.36
C THR A 248 8.59 -23.58 -3.01
N ASP A 249 8.95 -22.39 -2.51
CA ASP A 249 9.44 -22.20 -1.15
C ASP A 249 8.96 -20.86 -0.55
N GLY A 250 8.65 -20.87 0.73
CA GLY A 250 8.06 -19.77 1.48
C GLY A 250 9.05 -18.63 1.75
N PRO A 251 8.61 -17.54 2.39
CA PRO A 251 7.36 -17.36 3.14
C PRO A 251 6.14 -16.90 2.31
N ALA A 252 6.24 -16.77 0.99
CA ALA A 252 5.08 -16.47 0.17
C ALA A 252 4.02 -17.58 0.28
N LYS A 253 2.75 -17.22 0.11
CA LYS A 253 1.63 -18.18 0.14
C LYS A 253 0.78 -18.15 -1.14
N GLU A 254 0.84 -17.05 -1.88
CA GLU A 254 0.08 -16.84 -3.10
C GLU A 254 0.99 -16.98 -4.31
N ALA A 255 0.48 -17.58 -5.39
CA ALA A 255 1.20 -17.72 -6.65
C ALA A 255 1.36 -16.37 -7.35
N LEU A 256 2.43 -16.23 -8.13
CA LEU A 256 2.60 -15.10 -9.04
C LEU A 256 1.65 -15.23 -10.24
N ARG A 257 1.18 -14.08 -10.74
CA ARG A 257 0.65 -14.01 -12.10
C ARG A 257 1.78 -14.26 -13.11
N THR A 258 1.51 -15.10 -14.09
CA THR A 258 2.38 -15.34 -15.25
C THR A 258 1.81 -14.66 -16.49
N PHE A 259 2.67 -14.38 -17.47
CA PHE A 259 2.31 -13.76 -18.73
C PHE A 259 2.78 -14.63 -19.89
N GLU A 260 1.98 -14.66 -20.96
CA GLU A 260 2.35 -15.39 -22.16
C GLU A 260 3.54 -14.75 -22.86
N VAL A 261 4.52 -15.57 -23.18
CA VAL A 261 5.76 -15.18 -23.85
C VAL A 261 5.91 -16.00 -25.13
N GLU A 262 6.24 -15.33 -26.22
CA GLU A 262 6.62 -15.97 -27.48
C GLU A 262 7.96 -15.43 -27.97
N VAL A 263 8.69 -16.22 -28.74
CA VAL A 263 9.85 -15.75 -29.50
C VAL A 263 9.48 -15.79 -30.98
N LYS A 264 9.46 -14.62 -31.62
CA LYS A 264 9.14 -14.49 -33.04
C LYS A 264 10.11 -13.53 -33.71
N ASP A 265 10.67 -13.94 -34.85
CA ASP A 265 11.64 -13.15 -35.62
C ASP A 265 12.83 -12.67 -34.77
N GLY A 266 13.30 -13.52 -33.85
CA GLY A 266 14.39 -13.23 -32.90
C GLY A 266 14.01 -12.30 -31.74
N ASN A 267 12.76 -11.84 -31.64
CA ASN A 267 12.30 -10.99 -30.55
C ASN A 267 11.54 -11.79 -29.49
N VAL A 268 11.86 -11.53 -28.23
CA VAL A 268 11.05 -11.97 -27.09
C VAL A 268 9.87 -11.03 -26.98
N ARG A 269 8.66 -11.58 -27.08
CA ARG A 269 7.41 -10.83 -27.05
C ARG A 269 6.56 -11.30 -25.88
N ILE A 270 5.92 -10.35 -25.20
CA ILE A 270 5.02 -10.64 -24.07
C ILE A 270 3.63 -10.16 -24.44
N ARG A 271 2.60 -10.96 -24.12
CA ARG A 271 1.21 -10.57 -24.32
C ARG A 271 0.81 -9.54 -23.27
N VAL A 272 0.35 -8.37 -23.72
CA VAL A 272 -0.13 -7.31 -22.84
C VAL A 272 -1.34 -7.83 -22.06
N PRO A 273 -1.37 -7.72 -20.73
CA PRO A 273 -2.49 -8.21 -19.94
C PRO A 273 -3.77 -7.46 -20.32
N VAL A 274 -4.84 -8.21 -20.54
CA VAL A 274 -6.19 -7.63 -20.54
C VAL A 274 -6.52 -7.34 -19.09
N ALA A 275 -6.90 -6.10 -18.78
CA ALA A 275 -7.33 -5.74 -17.43
C ALA A 275 -8.49 -6.65 -17.02
N THR A 276 -8.20 -7.63 -16.17
CA THR A 276 -9.22 -8.40 -15.47
C THR A 276 -9.80 -7.44 -14.44
N GLY A 277 -11.03 -6.99 -14.67
CA GLY A 277 -11.78 -6.13 -13.75
C GLY A 277 -11.93 -6.71 -12.36
#